data_AF-A0A0R1XHT1-F1
#
_entry.id   AF-A0A0R1XHT1-F1
#
_cell.length_a   1.000
_cell.length_b   1.000
_cell.length_c   1.000
_cell.angle_alpha   90.00
_cell.angle_beta   90.00
_cell.angle_gamma   90.00
#
_symmetry.space_group_name_H-M   'P 1'
#
loop_
_entity.id
_entity.type
_entity.pdbx_description
1 polymer ?
#
loop_
_entity_poly.entity_id
_entity_poly.type
_entity_poly.pdbx_seq_one_letter_code
_entity_poly.pdbx_strand_id
1 'polypeptide(L)' 'MGVFMTLKKIMVAGGGTLGSQIAYQAAFHGKDVILYDISDEALMQARERIEKLSPSY' A
#
# COMPACT_ATOMS: atom_id res chain seq x y z
N MET A 1 -17.55 -14.83 23.04
CA MET A 1 -17.38 -15.02 21.58
C MET A 1 -17.01 -13.67 21.00
N GLY A 2 -15.79 -13.50 20.47
CA GLY A 2 -15.36 -12.22 19.88
C GLY A 2 -15.84 -12.08 18.44
N VAL A 3 -16.21 -10.86 18.03
CA VAL A 3 -16.51 -10.55 16.62
C VAL A 3 -15.19 -10.23 15.93
N PHE A 4 -14.83 -11.00 14.90
CA PHE A 4 -13.67 -10.70 14.05
C PHE A 4 -14.10 -9.82 12.87
N MET A 5 -13.35 -8.75 12.64
CA MET A 5 -13.63 -7.80 11.57
C MET A 5 -12.69 -8.05 10.39
N THR A 6 -13.24 -8.19 9.18
CA THR A 6 -12.45 -8.36 7.97
C THR A 6 -12.30 -7.02 7.26
N LEU A 7 -11.06 -6.55 7.11
CA LEU A 7 -10.74 -5.40 6.26
C LEU A 7 -10.88 -5.81 4.79
N LYS A 8 -11.73 -5.08 4.05
CA LYS A 8 -12.00 -5.30 2.62
C LYS A 8 -11.20 -4.36 1.72
N LYS A 9 -11.14 -3.07 2.08
CA LYS A 9 -10.49 -2.01 1.31
C LYS A 9 -9.68 -1.10 2.23
N ILE A 10 -8.47 -0.77 1.80
CA ILE A 10 -7.51 0.04 2.55
C ILE A 10 -7.15 1.26 1.71
N MET A 11 -7.23 2.45 2.30
CA MET A 11 -6.69 3.67 1.71
C MET A 11 -5.42 4.04 2.49
N VAL A 12 -4.33 4.29 1.76
CA VAL A 12 -3.09 4.82 2.30
C VAL A 12 -2.92 6.24 1.79
N ALA A 13 -2.89 7.21 2.69
CA ALA A 13 -2.65 8.62 2.36
C ALA A 13 -1.17 8.95 2.59
N GLY A 14 -0.43 9.09 1.49
CA GLY A 14 1.01 9.31 1.43
C GLY A 14 1.78 8.06 1.00
N GLY A 15 2.56 8.18 -0.07
CA GLY A 15 3.41 7.14 -0.69
C GLY A 15 4.90 7.26 -0.37
N GLY A 16 5.25 7.92 0.74
CA GLY A 16 6.61 7.89 1.28
C GLY A 16 7.04 6.48 1.73
N THR A 17 8.16 6.38 2.45
CA THR A 17 8.75 5.09 2.86
C THR A 17 7.77 4.16 3.58
N LEU A 18 7.08 4.67 4.61
CA LEU A 18 6.14 3.86 5.40
C LEU A 18 4.87 3.54 4.61
N GLY A 19 4.28 4.54 3.95
CA GLY A 19 3.05 4.36 3.19
C GLY A 19 3.19 3.34 2.06
N SER A 20 4.32 3.37 1.34
CA SER A 20 4.63 2.37 0.31
C SER A 20 4.72 0.94 0.88
N GLN A 21 5.35 0.75 2.04
CA GLN A 21 5.43 -0.56 2.70
C GLN A 21 4.06 -1.04 3.18
N ILE A 22 3.25 -0.16 3.78
CA ILE A 22 1.89 -0.49 4.22
C ILE A 22 1.04 -0.90 3.01
N ALA A 23 1.08 -0.11 1.93
CA ALA A 23 0.35 -0.39 0.71
C ALA A 23 0.76 -1.72 0.10
N TYR A 24 2.07 -1.97 -0.02
CA TYR A 24 2.60 -3.23 -0.53
C TYR A 24 2.17 -4.42 0.33
N GLN A 25 2.36 -4.36 1.65
CA GLN A 25 2.00 -5.47 2.54
C GLN A 25 0.49 -5.73 2.56
N ALA A 26 -0.33 -4.68 2.55
CA ALA A 26 -1.78 -4.83 2.46
C ALA A 26 -2.19 -5.53 1.15
N ALA A 27 -1.64 -5.10 0.02
CA ALA A 27 -1.90 -5.70 -1.29
C ALA A 27 -1.39 -7.15 -1.37
N PHE A 28 -0.19 -7.41 -0.85
CA PHE A 28 0.41 -8.75 -0.78
C PHE A 28 -0.47 -9.74 0.00
N HIS A 29 -1.16 -9.28 1.04
CA HIS A 29 -2.12 -10.08 1.82
C HIS A 29 -3.56 -10.04 1.25
N GLY A 30 -3.72 -9.69 -0.03
CA GLY A 30 -4.98 -9.80 -0.77
C GLY A 30 -6.02 -8.74 -0.41
N LYS A 31 -5.61 -7.57 0.09
CA LYS A 31 -6.51 -6.43 0.31
C LYS A 31 -6.59 -5.55 -0.93
N ASP A 32 -7.78 -4.99 -1.20
CA ASP A 32 -7.92 -3.90 -2.17
C ASP A 32 -7.31 -2.63 -1.58
N VAL A 33 -6.31 -2.05 -2.26
CA VAL A 33 -5.53 -0.91 -1.76
C VAL A 33 -5.63 0.27 -2.73
N ILE A 34 -5.97 1.44 -2.18
CA ILE A 34 -5.82 2.73 -2.87
C ILE A 34 -4.69 3.50 -2.20
N LEU A 35 -3.70 3.91 -2.98
CA LEU A 35 -2.66 4.84 -2.54
C LEU A 35 -2.97 6.23 -3.10
N TYR A 36 -3.03 7.21 -2.21
CA TYR A 36 -3.19 8.63 -2.55
C TYR A 36 -1.92 9.39 -2.18
N ASP A 37 -1.54 10.36 -3.00
CA ASP A 37 -0.51 11.33 -2.68
C ASP A 37 -0.86 12.70 -3.30
N ILE A 38 -0.14 13.74 -2.92
CA ILE A 38 -0.44 15.13 -3.26
C ILE A 38 -0.21 15.47 -4.73
N SER A 39 0.59 14.67 -5.44
CA SER A 39 0.93 14.89 -6.84
C SER A 39 1.25 13.59 -7.57
N ASP A 40 1.15 13.63 -8.90
CA ASP A 40 1.54 12.51 -9.76
C ASP A 40 3.01 12.12 -9.56
N GLU A 41 3.89 13.09 -9.32
CA GLU A 41 5.30 12.81 -9.07
C GLU A 41 5.54 12.05 -7.76
N ALA A 42 4.80 12.38 -6.71
CA ALA A 42 4.85 11.61 -5.47
C ALA A 42 4.32 10.18 -5.68
N LEU A 43 3.27 10.01 -6.50
CA LEU A 43 2.75 8.70 -6.88
C LEU A 43 3.76 7.88 -7.70
N MET A 44 4.49 8.50 -8.64
CA MET A 44 5.56 7.83 -9.40
C MET A 44 6.67 7.33 -8.47
N GLN A 45 7.13 8.15 -7.53
CA GLN A 45 8.14 7.72 -6.57
C GLN A 45 7.64 6.61 -5.66
N ALA A 46 6.38 6.66 -5.23
CA ALA A 46 5.77 5.61 -4.43
C ALA A 46 5.71 4.28 -5.19
N ARG A 47 5.37 4.34 -6.48
CA ARG A 47 5.41 3.16 -7.37
C ARG A 47 6.80 2.54 -7.43
N GLU A 48 7.85 3.33 -7.65
CA GLU A 48 9.22 2.82 -7.66
C GLU A 48 9.61 2.15 -6.32
N ARG A 49 9.18 2.74 -5.20
CA ARG A 49 9.43 2.16 -3.86
C ARG A 49 8.71 0.82 -3.71
N ILE A 50 7.46 0.72 -4.14
CA ILE A 50 6.66 -0.50 -4.10
C ILE A 50 7.27 -1.59 -5.00
N GLU A 51 7.69 -1.24 -6.22
CA GLU A 51 8.34 -2.18 -7.14
C GLU A 51 9.64 -2.75 -6.56
N LYS A 52 10.43 -1.93 -5.85
CA LYS A 52 11.64 -2.37 -5.13
C LYS A 52 11.36 -3.28 -3.92
N LEU A 53 10.14 -3.27 -3.38
CA LEU A 53 9.72 -4.14 -2.27
C LEU A 53 9.22 -5.50 -2.76
N SER A 54 8.90 -5.63 -4.05
CA SER A 54 8.53 -6.92 -4.65
C SER A 54 9.74 -7.86 -4.56
N PRO A 55 9.64 -9.01 -3.87
CA PRO A 55 10.74 -9.94 -3.78
C PRO A 55 11.00 -10.51 -5.18
N SER A 56 12.20 -10.28 -5.70
CA SER A 56 12.71 -10.97 -6.88
C SER A 56 12.90 -12.45 -6.54
N TYR A 57 11.89 -13.28 -6.82
CA TYR A 57 12.01 -14.73 -6.88
C TYR A 57 11.84 -15.21 -8.32
#